data_AF-A0A8T5DV37-F1
#
_entry.id   AF-A0A8T5DV37-F1
#
_cell.length_a   1.000
_cell.length_b   1.000
_cell.length_c   1.000
_cell.angle_alpha   90.00
_cell.angle_beta   90.00
_cell.angle_gamma   90.00
#
_symmetry.space_group_name_H-M   'P 1'
#
loop_
_entity.id
_entity.type
_entity.pdbx_description
1 polymer ?
#
loop_
_entity_poly.entity_id
_entity_poly.type
_entity_poly.pdbx_seq_one_letter_code
_entity_poly.pdbx_strand_id
1 'polypeptide(L)'
;MSTDGAISWQNHTYDMSDVASQIEEWEFQANGELDLFVLNVRYQSASGPDVDTVYHVRGYSEDMSPDTFTYIGQGDLDSTSGAGNDIRFDFASLGILPDGGVVVAYHDSTDPDPLFAVELNLPY
;
A
#
# COMPACT_ATOMS: atom_id res chain seq x y z
N MET A 1 1.07 -9.81 13.25
CA MET A 1 0.37 -8.97 14.23
C MET A 1 0.77 -9.32 15.64
N SER A 2 0.95 -8.31 16.49
CA SER A 2 1.02 -8.47 17.93
C SER A 2 -0.06 -7.62 18.57
N THR A 3 -0.71 -8.14 19.60
CA THR A 3 -1.73 -7.45 20.41
C THR A 3 -1.32 -7.34 21.89
N ASP A 4 -0.12 -7.80 22.23
CA ASP A 4 0.40 -7.91 23.60
C ASP A 4 1.67 -7.09 23.82
N GLY A 5 1.87 -6.03 23.03
CA GLY A 5 3.04 -5.16 23.14
C GLY A 5 4.32 -5.80 22.58
N ALA A 6 4.21 -6.50 21.46
CA ALA A 6 5.30 -7.17 20.75
C ALA A 6 5.92 -8.36 21.51
N ILE A 7 5.22 -8.93 22.50
CA ILE A 7 5.67 -10.12 23.25
C ILE A 7 5.48 -11.38 22.39
N SER A 8 4.33 -11.50 21.72
CA SER A 8 4.03 -12.57 20.78
C SER A 8 3.58 -12.03 19.43
N TRP A 9 3.78 -12.84 18.40
CA TRP A 9 3.50 -12.49 17.01
C TRP A 9 2.73 -13.60 16.32
N GLN A 10 1.67 -13.21 15.61
CA GLN A 10 0.97 -14.07 14.65
C GLN A 10 1.36 -13.66 13.24
N ASN A 11 1.68 -14.62 12.39
CA ASN A 11 1.99 -14.37 10.99
C ASN A 11 0.73 -14.36 10.15
N HIS A 12 0.67 -13.42 9.20
CA HIS A 12 -0.33 -13.37 8.16
C HIS A 12 0.40 -13.13 6.83
N THR A 13 -0.01 -13.82 5.78
CA THR A 13 0.63 -13.76 4.46
C THR A 13 -0.40 -13.33 3.43
N TYR A 14 -0.15 -12.20 2.79
CA TYR A 14 -0.85 -11.81 1.56
C TYR A 14 -0.11 -12.45 0.38
N ASP A 15 -0.69 -13.51 -0.19
CA ASP A 15 -0.10 -14.19 -1.33
C ASP A 15 -0.45 -13.46 -2.63
N MET A 16 0.59 -13.02 -3.35
CA MET A 16 0.47 -12.30 -4.63
C MET A 16 1.08 -13.10 -5.78
N SER A 17 1.49 -14.36 -5.56
CA SER A 17 2.23 -15.16 -6.55
C SER A 17 1.47 -15.40 -7.86
N ASP A 18 0.14 -15.30 -7.85
CA ASP A 18 -0.71 -15.40 -9.05
C ASP A 18 -0.69 -14.14 -9.93
N VAL A 19 -0.36 -12.97 -9.37
CA VAL A 19 -0.46 -11.66 -10.06
C VAL A 19 0.88 -10.95 -10.19
N ALA A 20 1.81 -11.20 -9.27
CA ALA A 20 3.11 -10.54 -9.17
C ALA A 20 4.26 -11.50 -9.50
N SER A 21 5.15 -11.09 -10.39
CA SER A 21 6.45 -11.77 -10.58
C SER A 21 7.45 -11.38 -9.48
N GLN A 22 7.34 -10.16 -8.97
CA GLN A 22 8.20 -9.60 -7.91
C GLN A 22 7.45 -8.50 -7.17
N ILE A 23 7.75 -8.32 -5.88
CA ILE A 23 7.37 -7.14 -5.10
C ILE A 23 8.55 -6.17 -5.12
N GLU A 24 8.32 -4.94 -5.54
CA GLU A 24 9.37 -3.91 -5.59
C GLU A 24 9.44 -3.11 -4.28
N GLU A 25 8.29 -2.62 -3.82
CA GLU A 25 8.22 -1.77 -2.63
C GLU A 25 6.86 -1.93 -1.95
N TRP A 26 6.84 -1.76 -0.63
CA TRP A 26 5.61 -1.74 0.15
C TRP A 26 5.79 -0.90 1.41
N GLU A 27 4.69 -0.30 1.86
CA GLU A 27 4.61 0.51 3.08
C GLU A 27 3.26 0.26 3.73
N PHE A 28 3.18 0.36 5.06
CA PHE A 28 1.92 0.22 5.76
C PHE A 28 1.74 1.29 6.85
N GLN A 29 0.48 1.63 7.09
CA GLN A 29 0.07 2.42 8.23
C GLN A 29 -1.05 1.68 8.96
N ALA A 30 -1.08 1.79 10.27
CA ALA A 30 -2.16 1.23 11.08
C ALA A 30 -2.64 2.27 12.10
N ASN A 31 -3.95 2.31 12.30
CA ASN A 31 -4.61 3.16 13.29
C ASN A 31 -5.48 2.29 14.20
N GLY A 32 -5.10 2.20 15.48
CA GLY A 32 -5.82 1.38 16.45
C GLY A 32 -7.14 1.96 16.94
N GLU A 33 -7.37 3.28 16.82
CA GLU A 33 -8.68 3.86 17.16
C GLU A 33 -9.73 3.56 16.08
N LEU A 34 -9.29 3.50 14.82
CA LEU A 34 -10.14 3.18 13.67
C LEU A 34 -10.20 1.67 13.38
N ASP A 35 -9.39 0.87 14.08
CA ASP A 35 -9.15 -0.54 13.78
C ASP A 35 -8.86 -0.79 12.28
N LEU A 36 -8.00 0.07 11.72
CA LEU A 36 -7.69 0.11 10.29
C LEU A 36 -6.20 -0.11 10.04
N PHE A 37 -5.89 -1.09 9.21
CA PHE A 37 -4.57 -1.32 8.63
C PHE A 37 -4.65 -1.08 7.13
N VAL A 38 -3.68 -0.33 6.59
CA VAL A 38 -3.59 -0.01 5.18
C VAL A 38 -2.20 -0.41 4.70
N LEU A 39 -2.15 -1.18 3.62
CA LEU A 39 -0.92 -1.64 2.99
C LEU A 39 -0.89 -1.12 1.56
N ASN A 40 0.13 -0.36 1.22
CA ASN A 40 0.44 0.03 -0.15
C ASN A 40 1.52 -0.92 -0.69
N VAL A 41 1.33 -1.47 -1.89
CA VAL A 41 2.27 -2.38 -2.55
C VAL A 41 2.46 -1.99 -4.00
N ARG A 42 3.74 -1.86 -4.39
CA ARG A 42 4.19 -1.88 -5.78
C ARG A 42 4.70 -3.27 -6.10
N TYR A 43 4.15 -3.86 -7.15
CA TYR A 43 4.62 -5.14 -7.66
C TYR A 43 4.79 -5.11 -9.16
N GLN A 44 5.71 -5.92 -9.67
CA GLN A 44 5.85 -6.17 -11.09
C GLN A 44 4.76 -7.16 -11.52
N SER A 45 3.88 -6.75 -12.44
CA SER A 45 2.86 -7.64 -12.97
C SER A 45 3.49 -8.77 -13.76
N ALA A 46 3.01 -10.01 -13.56
CA ALA A 46 3.44 -11.15 -14.35
C ALA A 46 3.07 -11.05 -15.85
N SER A 47 2.22 -10.08 -16.22
CA SER A 47 1.61 -9.96 -17.56
C SER A 47 1.70 -8.57 -18.18
N GLY A 48 2.33 -7.60 -17.52
CA GLY A 48 2.24 -6.19 -17.91
C GLY A 48 3.23 -5.28 -17.18
N PRO A 49 2.97 -3.96 -17.13
CA PRO A 49 3.79 -3.03 -16.38
C PRO A 49 3.71 -3.30 -14.87
N ASP A 50 4.49 -2.55 -14.10
CA ASP A 50 4.34 -2.55 -12.64
C ASP A 50 2.94 -2.06 -12.24
N VAL A 51 2.58 -2.29 -10.99
CA VAL A 51 1.26 -1.99 -10.48
C VAL A 51 1.35 -1.48 -9.05
N ASP A 52 0.72 -0.33 -8.82
CA ASP A 52 0.58 0.27 -7.50
C ASP A 52 -0.81 -0.02 -6.94
N THR A 53 -0.86 -0.55 -5.73
CA THR A 53 -2.08 -1.03 -5.11
C THR A 53 -2.20 -0.66 -3.63
N VAL A 54 -3.43 -0.47 -3.18
CA VAL A 54 -3.76 -0.18 -1.78
C VAL A 54 -4.76 -1.20 -1.26
N TYR A 55 -4.38 -1.87 -0.17
CA TYR A 55 -5.18 -2.82 0.58
C TYR A 55 -5.71 -2.13 1.85
N HIS A 56 -7.00 -2.30 2.12
CA HIS A 56 -7.59 -1.91 3.40
C HIS A 56 -7.99 -3.16 4.17
N VAL A 57 -7.64 -3.18 5.45
CA VAL A 57 -8.04 -4.21 6.41
C VAL A 57 -8.69 -3.47 7.57
N ARG A 58 -10.01 -3.31 7.51
CA ARG A 58 -10.82 -2.79 8.62
C ARG A 58 -11.20 -3.94 9.54
N GLY A 59 -11.18 -3.70 10.84
CA GLY A 59 -11.34 -4.78 11.82
C GLY A 59 -10.09 -5.64 11.96
N TYR A 60 -8.90 -5.08 11.69
CA TYR A 60 -7.67 -5.88 11.65
C TYR A 60 -7.41 -6.62 12.95
N SER A 61 -7.87 -6.07 14.08
CA SER A 61 -7.74 -6.69 15.39
C SER A 61 -8.35 -8.10 15.48
N GLU A 62 -9.31 -8.42 14.60
CA GLU A 62 -10.00 -9.72 14.54
C GLU A 62 -9.65 -10.52 13.28
N ASP A 63 -9.55 -9.88 12.11
CA ASP A 63 -9.25 -10.51 10.83
C ASP A 63 -8.32 -9.65 9.97
N MET A 64 -7.23 -10.25 9.48
CA MET A 64 -6.24 -9.57 8.63
C MET A 64 -6.58 -9.62 7.13
N SER A 65 -7.70 -10.22 6.75
CA SER A 65 -8.14 -10.28 5.34
C SER A 65 -8.50 -8.88 4.82
N PRO A 66 -8.05 -8.51 3.61
CA PRO A 66 -8.34 -7.19 3.07
C PRO A 66 -9.81 -7.11 2.65
N ASP A 67 -10.51 -6.06 3.09
CA ASP A 67 -11.88 -5.77 2.69
C ASP A 67 -11.94 -5.09 1.31
N THR A 68 -10.91 -4.32 0.99
CA THR A 68 -10.83 -3.54 -0.25
C THR A 68 -9.43 -3.65 -0.82
N PHE A 69 -9.36 -3.80 -2.14
CA PHE A 69 -8.14 -3.78 -2.92
C PHE A 69 -8.32 -2.82 -4.10
N THR A 70 -7.48 -1.79 -4.15
CA THR A 70 -7.60 -0.68 -5.11
C THR A 70 -6.33 -0.54 -5.93
N TYR A 71 -6.49 -0.48 -7.25
CA TYR A 71 -5.41 -0.11 -8.17
C TYR A 71 -5.31 1.42 -8.26
N ILE A 72 -4.11 1.97 -8.04
CA ILE A 72 -3.90 3.43 -8.04
C ILE A 72 -2.94 3.92 -9.14
N GLY A 73 -2.08 3.06 -9.68
CA GLY A 73 -1.10 3.45 -10.70
C GLY A 73 -0.41 2.27 -11.38
N GLN A 74 0.39 2.55 -12.40
CA GLN A 74 1.16 1.55 -13.17
C GLN A 74 2.62 1.39 -12.72
N GLY A 75 2.98 1.91 -11.54
CA GLY A 75 4.36 1.91 -11.06
C GLY A 75 5.37 2.57 -11.99
N ASP A 76 6.58 2.75 -11.49
CA ASP A 76 7.73 3.18 -12.29
C ASP A 76 9.03 2.70 -11.62
N LEU A 77 9.78 1.83 -12.30
CA LEU A 77 11.06 1.30 -11.81
C LEU A 77 12.11 2.40 -11.59
N ASP A 78 12.08 3.48 -12.38
CA ASP A 78 13.03 4.57 -12.27
C ASP A 78 12.71 5.50 -11.07
N SER A 79 11.55 5.32 -10.45
CA SER A 79 11.08 6.08 -9.28
C SER A 79 11.38 5.41 -7.93
N THR A 80 12.24 4.38 -7.90
CA THR A 80 12.57 3.64 -6.68
C THR A 80 13.20 4.55 -5.61
N SER A 81 12.73 4.44 -4.37
CA SER A 81 13.28 5.17 -3.22
C SER A 81 14.74 4.78 -2.95
N GLY A 82 15.64 5.76 -2.77
CA GLY A 82 17.06 5.46 -2.53
C GLY A 82 18.06 6.58 -2.83
N ALA A 83 19.23 6.52 -2.19
CA ALA A 83 20.33 7.45 -2.43
C ALA A 83 21.04 7.14 -3.76
N GLY A 84 20.76 7.91 -4.82
CA GLY A 84 21.45 7.78 -6.11
C GLY A 84 20.58 8.01 -7.35
N ASN A 85 19.26 8.08 -7.20
CA ASN A 85 18.31 8.28 -8.30
C ASN A 85 18.00 9.76 -8.57
N ASP A 86 17.59 10.06 -9.82
CA ASP A 86 17.34 11.41 -10.36
C ASP A 86 16.02 12.00 -9.83
N ILE A 87 14.99 11.17 -9.66
CA ILE A 87 13.74 11.52 -9.00
C ILE A 87 13.69 10.84 -7.63
N ARG A 88 13.57 11.64 -6.57
CA ARG A 88 13.36 11.17 -5.19
C ARG A 88 11.92 11.43 -4.80
N PHE A 89 11.02 10.65 -5.37
CA PHE A 89 9.64 10.64 -4.93
C PHE A 89 9.39 9.33 -4.22
N ASP A 90 9.09 9.42 -2.93
CA ASP A 90 8.84 8.24 -2.12
C ASP A 90 7.47 7.68 -2.50
N PHE A 91 7.46 6.50 -3.13
CA PHE A 91 6.29 5.61 -3.20
C PHE A 91 5.65 5.36 -1.82
N ALA A 92 6.41 5.62 -0.74
CA ALA A 92 6.08 5.32 0.64
C ALA A 92 5.26 6.39 1.40
N SER A 93 4.83 7.49 0.77
CA SER A 93 4.03 8.48 1.52
C SER A 93 2.55 8.09 1.59
N LEU A 94 2.20 7.33 2.63
CA LEU A 94 0.85 6.88 2.97
C LEU A 94 0.34 7.57 4.25
N GLY A 95 -0.90 8.06 4.24
CA GLY A 95 -1.56 8.67 5.39
C GLY A 95 -2.99 8.18 5.59
N ILE A 96 -3.33 7.87 6.85
CA ILE A 96 -4.71 7.59 7.29
C ILE A 96 -5.31 8.88 7.85
N LEU A 97 -6.43 9.31 7.28
CA LEU A 97 -7.21 10.47 7.70
C LEU A 97 -8.05 10.15 8.94
N PRO A 98 -8.51 11.17 9.70
CA PRO A 98 -9.28 10.95 10.93
C PRO A 98 -10.61 10.20 10.74
N ASP A 99 -11.18 10.21 9.54
CA ASP A 99 -12.39 9.49 9.19
C ASP A 99 -12.13 8.06 8.66
N GLY A 100 -10.86 7.65 8.57
CA GLY A 100 -10.45 6.37 8.01
C GLY A 100 -10.25 6.38 6.50
N GLY A 101 -10.33 7.55 5.85
CA GLY A 101 -9.89 7.70 4.46
C GLY A 101 -8.38 7.63 4.32
N VAL A 102 -7.93 7.30 3.12
CA VAL A 102 -6.51 7.14 2.82
C VAL A 102 -6.05 8.14 1.77
N VAL A 103 -4.84 8.69 1.98
CA VAL A 103 -4.10 9.47 0.98
C VAL A 103 -2.78 8.76 0.70
N VAL A 104 -2.49 8.53 -0.58
CA VAL A 104 -1.25 7.92 -1.06
C VAL A 104 -0.60 8.84 -2.07
N ALA A 105 0.64 9.22 -1.83
CA ALA A 105 1.50 9.80 -2.86
C ALA A 105 2.13 8.66 -3.66
N TYR A 106 2.08 8.73 -4.99
CA TYR A 106 2.70 7.74 -5.87
C TYR A 106 3.26 8.42 -7.14
N HIS A 107 4.15 7.72 -7.84
CA HIS A 107 4.68 8.15 -9.13
C HIS A 107 4.64 6.95 -10.07
N ASP A 108 4.06 7.11 -11.26
CA ASP A 108 3.97 6.02 -12.22
C ASP A 108 4.42 6.43 -13.63
N SER A 109 4.62 5.43 -14.47
CA SER A 109 5.15 5.59 -15.83
C SER A 109 4.19 6.28 -16.81
N THR A 110 2.97 6.61 -16.39
CA THR A 110 1.95 7.21 -17.25
C THR A 110 1.84 8.72 -17.12
N ASP A 111 2.42 9.31 -16.08
CA ASP A 111 2.43 10.74 -15.83
C ASP A 111 3.85 11.24 -15.50
N PRO A 112 4.31 12.37 -16.09
CA PRO A 112 5.64 12.92 -15.79
C PRO A 112 5.78 13.48 -14.36
N ASP A 113 4.67 13.79 -13.69
CA ASP A 113 4.66 14.39 -12.35
C ASP A 113 4.16 13.40 -11.30
N PRO A 114 4.65 13.48 -10.04
CA PRO A 114 4.09 12.69 -8.96
C PRO A 114 2.62 13.02 -8.66
N LEU A 115 1.86 12.01 -8.28
CA LEU A 115 0.42 12.03 -8.11
C LEU A 115 -0.01 11.72 -6.67
N PHE A 116 -1.28 12.03 -6.36
CA PHE A 116 -1.94 11.64 -5.12
C PHE A 116 -3.23 10.88 -5.39
N ALA A 117 -3.36 9.69 -4.82
CA ALA A 117 -4.62 8.99 -4.70
C ALA A 117 -5.28 9.38 -3.36
N VAL A 118 -6.55 9.78 -3.42
CA VAL A 118 -7.34 10.18 -2.25
C VAL A 118 -8.61 9.35 -2.23
N GLU A 119 -8.86 8.64 -1.14
CA GLU A 119 -10.09 7.88 -0.94
C GLU A 119 -11.26 8.85 -0.70
N LEU A 120 -12.23 8.87 -1.62
CA LEU A 120 -13.39 9.78 -1.54
C LEU A 120 -14.63 9.12 -0.95
N ASN A 121 -14.71 7.79 -0.98
CA ASN A 121 -15.88 7.03 -0.55
C ASN A 121 -15.42 5.91 0.39
N LEU A 122 -15.84 6.00 1.65
CA LEU A 122 -15.59 4.96 2.64
C LEU A 122 -16.69 3.88 2.54
N PRO A 123 -16.36 2.59 2.77
CA PRO A 123 -17.38 1.57 2.91
C PRO A 123 -18.28 1.88 4.12
N TYR A 124 -19.59 1.70 3.92
CA TYR A 124 -20.64 1.93 4.92
C TYR A 124 -20.76 0.81 5.94
#